data_AF-A0A818RSD0-F1
#
_entry.id   AF-A0A818RSD0-F1
#
_cell.length_a   1.000
_cell.length_b   1.000
_cell.length_c   1.000
_cell.angle_alpha   90.00
_cell.angle_beta   90.00
_cell.angle_gamma   90.00
#
_symmetry.space_group_name_H-M   'P 1'
#
loop_
_entity.id
_entity.type
_entity.pdbx_description
1 polymer ?
#
loop_
_entity_poly.entity_id
_entity_poly.type
_entity_poly.pdbx_seq_one_letter_code
_entity_poly.pdbx_strand_id
1 'polypeptide(L)'
;MSQENHEDKPENSLFLNNPHTEKELEHGHSFAFAGMQGWRQSNEDFHKHLVPIDQQSWKLWSYFAIFDGHNGVDTAKNAANLLDKHLIDALNEITKNSSDECIHSSELDLNKVIHIIKHTLLQLDKELAGLVKDQSGSVCIASLIGPENIYLINVGDSRAIIISDDGHILEFTKDHKPNVQKEKERICKAGGRVTEYEDDVARVEDQLAVSRALGDYAIDKHLIPASPDIIQCQKSPKSKAAYIILACDGIWDVMSNEEVAQFLIKRISNTSLQDIASQLLDHCLKLETMDNMSIYIVKL
;
A
#
# COMPACT_ATOMS: atom_id res chain seq x y z
N MET A 1 13.99 -13.35 -47.88
CA MET A 1 12.73 -13.36 -47.11
C MET A 1 12.82 -14.52 -46.11
N SER A 2 13.47 -14.28 -44.99
CA SER A 2 13.42 -15.17 -43.82
C SER A 2 12.12 -14.86 -43.09
N GLN A 3 11.21 -15.82 -43.05
CA GLN A 3 10.03 -15.77 -42.20
C GLN A 3 10.52 -15.81 -40.75
N GLU A 4 10.26 -14.74 -40.00
CA GLU A 4 10.37 -14.75 -38.54
C GLU A 4 9.28 -15.69 -38.03
N ASN A 5 9.71 -16.78 -37.39
CA ASN A 5 8.84 -17.63 -36.61
C ASN A 5 8.37 -16.82 -35.40
N HIS A 6 7.14 -16.32 -35.45
CA HIS A 6 6.41 -15.97 -34.25
C HIS A 6 6.12 -17.28 -33.51
N GLU A 7 6.94 -17.61 -32.51
CA GLU A 7 6.57 -18.60 -31.50
C GLU A 7 5.41 -18.00 -30.68
N ASP A 8 4.20 -18.50 -30.92
CA ASP A 8 3.06 -18.24 -30.07
C ASP A 8 3.39 -18.73 -28.65
N LYS A 9 3.47 -17.79 -27.69
CA LYS A 9 3.61 -18.14 -26.27
C LYS A 9 2.41 -18.99 -25.83
N PRO A 10 2.61 -19.96 -24.92
CA PRO A 10 1.52 -20.80 -24.42
C PRO A 10 0.39 -19.94 -23.82
N GLU A 11 -0.87 -20.35 -24.03
CA GLU A 11 -2.12 -19.68 -23.62
C GLU A 11 -2.24 -19.39 -22.09
N ASN A 12 -1.25 -19.79 -21.27
CA ASN A 12 -1.19 -19.60 -19.81
C ASN A 12 0.07 -18.81 -19.35
N SER A 13 0.56 -17.86 -20.15
CA SER A 13 1.65 -16.97 -19.72
C SER A 13 1.15 -15.96 -18.68
N LEU A 14 1.77 -15.91 -17.49
CA LEU A 14 1.52 -14.89 -16.46
C LEU A 14 1.74 -13.45 -16.97
N PHE A 15 2.48 -13.30 -18.08
CA PHE A 15 2.86 -12.03 -18.67
C PHE A 15 2.35 -11.86 -20.10
N LEU A 16 2.05 -10.62 -20.46
CA LEU A 16 1.68 -10.17 -21.79
C LEU A 16 2.85 -10.26 -22.78
N ASN A 17 2.53 -10.07 -24.06
CA ASN A 17 3.55 -9.95 -25.12
C ASN A 17 4.19 -8.56 -25.17
N ASN A 18 3.45 -7.53 -24.75
CA ASN A 18 3.93 -6.15 -24.60
C ASN A 18 3.31 -5.57 -23.32
N PRO A 19 4.01 -4.68 -22.60
CA PRO A 19 3.45 -4.09 -21.39
C PRO A 19 2.33 -3.11 -21.74
N HIS A 20 1.28 -3.10 -20.91
CA HIS A 20 0.26 -2.08 -20.93
C HIS A 20 0.79 -0.84 -20.22
N THR A 21 1.21 0.15 -21.00
CA THR A 21 1.87 1.36 -20.49
C THR A 21 0.95 2.54 -20.20
N GLU A 22 -0.36 2.36 -20.39
CA GLU A 22 -1.35 3.37 -20.02
C GLU A 22 -1.30 3.67 -18.52
N LYS A 23 -1.49 4.93 -18.16
CA LYS A 23 -1.36 5.42 -16.79
C LYS A 23 -2.74 5.79 -16.26
N GLU A 24 -3.10 5.21 -15.12
CA GLU A 24 -4.12 5.79 -14.26
C GLU A 24 -3.48 6.92 -13.46
N LEU A 25 -4.05 8.12 -13.50
CA LEU A 25 -3.50 9.29 -12.83
C LEU A 25 -4.62 10.01 -12.07
N GLU A 26 -4.37 10.28 -10.79
CA GLU A 26 -5.20 11.15 -9.98
C GLU A 26 -4.30 12.13 -9.22
N HIS A 27 -4.73 13.38 -9.02
CA HIS A 27 -3.92 14.34 -8.30
C HIS A 27 -4.77 15.38 -7.57
N GLY A 28 -4.21 15.94 -6.52
CA GLY A 28 -4.74 17.09 -5.81
C GLY A 28 -3.65 18.14 -5.60
N HIS A 29 -3.96 19.18 -4.81
CA HIS A 29 -2.98 20.23 -4.51
C HIS A 29 -1.72 19.68 -3.79
N SER A 30 -1.90 18.66 -2.95
CA SER A 30 -0.85 18.10 -2.09
C SER A 30 -0.53 16.63 -2.38
N PHE A 31 -1.02 16.05 -3.46
CA PHE A 31 -0.69 14.65 -3.79
C PHE A 31 -0.79 14.35 -5.29
N ALA A 32 -0.16 13.27 -5.69
CA ALA A 32 -0.43 12.59 -6.95
C ALA A 32 -0.41 11.07 -6.76
N PHE A 33 -1.28 10.39 -7.48
CA PHE A 33 -1.30 8.95 -7.69
C PHE A 33 -0.91 8.66 -9.14
N ALA A 34 -0.15 7.58 -9.34
CA ALA A 34 -0.01 6.96 -10.64
C ALA A 34 -0.09 5.44 -10.52
N GLY A 35 -0.87 4.82 -11.41
CA GLY A 35 -0.99 3.37 -11.57
C GLY A 35 -0.63 2.92 -12.99
N MET A 36 -0.07 1.72 -13.15
CA MET A 36 0.22 1.09 -14.44
C MET A 36 0.15 -0.43 -14.33
N GLN A 37 -0.57 -1.07 -15.25
CA GLN A 37 -0.67 -2.54 -15.32
C GLN A 37 0.67 -3.20 -15.65
N GLY A 38 1.46 -2.62 -16.55
CA GLY A 38 2.76 -3.18 -16.91
C GLY A 38 2.61 -4.51 -17.66
N TRP A 39 3.38 -5.53 -17.26
CA TRP A 39 3.47 -6.79 -18.00
C TRP A 39 2.46 -7.85 -17.58
N ARG A 40 1.75 -7.68 -16.46
CA ARG A 40 0.76 -8.65 -15.97
C ARG A 40 -0.47 -8.71 -16.87
N GLN A 41 -1.16 -9.86 -16.88
CA GLN A 41 -2.39 -10.07 -17.65
C GLN A 41 -3.55 -9.18 -17.19
N SER A 42 -3.62 -8.91 -15.89
CA SER A 42 -4.59 -8.03 -15.23
C SER A 42 -3.87 -6.97 -14.41
N ASN A 43 -4.56 -5.86 -14.15
CA ASN A 43 -4.20 -4.95 -13.07
C ASN A 43 -5.01 -5.33 -11.82
N GLU A 44 -4.33 -5.83 -10.79
CA GLU A 44 -4.94 -6.23 -9.52
C GLU A 44 -4.74 -5.18 -8.42
N ASP A 45 -3.97 -4.12 -8.70
CA ASP A 45 -3.82 -2.97 -7.82
C ASP A 45 -5.09 -2.09 -7.79
N PHE A 46 -5.47 -1.67 -6.59
CA PHE A 46 -6.49 -0.65 -6.34
C PHE A 46 -5.96 0.40 -5.37
N HIS A 47 -6.56 1.57 -5.37
CA HIS A 47 -6.16 2.64 -4.47
C HIS A 47 -7.38 3.42 -3.98
N LYS A 48 -7.18 4.15 -2.88
CA LYS A 48 -8.23 4.99 -2.29
C LYS A 48 -7.64 6.14 -1.50
N HIS A 49 -8.28 7.30 -1.54
CA HIS A 49 -7.89 8.44 -0.73
C HIS A 49 -9.10 9.33 -0.37
N LEU A 50 -8.99 10.06 0.73
CA LEU A 50 -9.86 11.20 1.07
C LEU A 50 -9.00 12.38 1.53
N VAL A 51 -9.11 13.50 0.84
CA VAL A 51 -8.27 14.70 1.05
C VAL A 51 -9.11 15.99 0.88
N PRO A 52 -9.63 16.59 1.97
CA PRO A 52 -9.66 16.05 3.33
C PRO A 52 -10.70 14.95 3.52
N ILE A 53 -10.72 14.33 4.70
CA ILE A 53 -11.86 13.53 5.16
C ILE A 53 -13.01 14.51 5.46
N ASP A 54 -13.82 14.80 4.45
CA ASP A 54 -14.91 15.79 4.52
C ASP A 54 -16.15 15.24 5.26
N GLN A 55 -15.95 14.86 6.53
CA GLN A 55 -16.97 14.40 7.45
C GLN A 55 -16.79 15.07 8.81
N GLN A 56 -17.78 15.89 9.19
CA GLN A 56 -17.89 16.55 10.49
C GLN A 56 -16.53 17.13 10.95
N SER A 57 -15.97 16.55 12.02
CA SER A 57 -14.80 17.03 12.74
C SER A 57 -13.46 16.58 12.15
N TRP A 58 -13.43 15.82 11.05
CA TRP A 58 -12.20 15.23 10.49
C TRP A 58 -11.61 15.99 9.29
N LYS A 59 -12.08 17.22 9.02
CA LYS A 59 -11.66 18.03 7.85
C LYS A 59 -10.17 18.41 7.81
N LEU A 60 -9.45 18.25 8.91
CA LEU A 60 -8.00 18.46 8.97
C LEU A 60 -7.20 17.18 8.75
N TRP A 61 -7.90 16.06 8.54
CA TRP A 61 -7.30 14.75 8.34
C TRP A 61 -7.44 14.35 6.88
N SER A 62 -6.52 13.51 6.44
CA SER A 62 -6.51 12.93 5.10
C SER A 62 -5.98 11.50 5.20
N TYR A 63 -6.38 10.65 4.27
CA TYR A 63 -5.79 9.34 4.17
C TYR A 63 -5.56 8.93 2.72
N PHE A 64 -4.57 8.07 2.52
CA PHE A 64 -4.21 7.46 1.24
C PHE A 64 -3.94 5.97 1.48
N ALA A 65 -4.39 5.11 0.57
CA ALA A 65 -4.19 3.67 0.64
C ALA A 65 -3.96 3.08 -0.75
N ILE A 66 -3.08 2.09 -0.83
CA ILE A 66 -2.88 1.20 -1.97
C ILE A 66 -3.17 -0.22 -1.50
N PHE A 67 -3.88 -0.95 -2.34
CA PHE A 67 -4.27 -2.33 -2.18
C PHE A 67 -3.69 -3.11 -3.35
N ASP A 68 -2.60 -3.82 -3.10
CA ASP A 68 -1.96 -4.67 -4.10
C ASP A 68 -2.63 -6.05 -4.00
N GLY A 69 -3.34 -6.43 -5.06
CA GLY A 69 -4.18 -7.61 -5.10
C GLY A 69 -3.44 -8.80 -5.68
N HIS A 70 -3.79 -10.00 -5.22
CA HIS A 70 -3.25 -11.23 -5.78
C HIS A 70 -4.33 -12.30 -5.91
N ASN A 71 -4.20 -13.17 -6.92
CA ASN A 71 -5.12 -14.27 -7.22
C ASN A 71 -6.56 -13.79 -7.52
N GLY A 72 -6.70 -12.62 -8.13
CA GLY A 72 -7.97 -11.97 -8.42
C GLY A 72 -8.06 -10.57 -7.81
N VAL A 73 -9.16 -9.89 -8.12
CA VAL A 73 -9.33 -8.46 -7.81
C VAL A 73 -10.33 -8.19 -6.70
N ASP A 74 -11.16 -9.17 -6.30
CA ASP A 74 -12.29 -8.91 -5.42
C ASP A 74 -11.86 -8.35 -4.07
N THR A 75 -10.81 -8.89 -3.45
CA THR A 75 -10.34 -8.42 -2.14
C THR A 75 -9.85 -6.98 -2.21
N ALA A 76 -8.90 -6.66 -3.10
CA ALA A 76 -8.34 -5.32 -3.24
C ALA A 76 -9.42 -4.28 -3.61
N LYS A 77 -10.28 -4.63 -4.58
CA LYS A 77 -11.39 -3.78 -5.02
C LYS A 77 -12.41 -3.50 -3.93
N ASN A 78 -12.88 -4.53 -3.23
CA ASN A 78 -13.85 -4.34 -2.15
C ASN A 78 -13.23 -3.63 -0.95
N ALA A 79 -11.95 -3.87 -0.65
CA ALA A 79 -11.23 -3.17 0.41
C ALA A 79 -11.17 -1.66 0.14
N ALA A 80 -10.77 -1.26 -1.07
CA ALA A 80 -10.75 0.14 -1.51
C ALA A 80 -12.14 0.80 -1.44
N ASN A 81 -13.20 0.07 -1.81
CA ASN A 81 -14.58 0.59 -1.78
C ASN A 81 -15.16 0.76 -0.37
N LEU A 82 -14.72 -0.04 0.60
CA LEU A 82 -15.29 -0.08 1.94
C LEU A 82 -14.46 0.67 2.99
N LEU A 83 -13.17 0.95 2.72
CA LEU A 83 -12.27 1.59 3.68
C LEU A 83 -12.81 2.92 4.21
N ASP A 84 -13.40 3.77 3.34
CA ASP A 84 -14.01 5.05 3.74
C ASP A 84 -14.98 4.86 4.91
N LYS A 85 -15.95 3.96 4.72
CA LYS A 85 -17.02 3.69 5.69
C LYS A 85 -16.43 3.21 7.02
N HIS A 86 -15.57 2.19 6.99
CA HIS A 86 -14.99 1.61 8.21
C HIS A 86 -14.10 2.60 8.95
N LEU A 87 -13.33 3.42 8.23
CA LEU A 87 -12.48 4.44 8.83
C LEU A 87 -13.34 5.54 9.46
N ILE A 88 -14.30 6.10 8.72
CA ILE A 88 -15.17 7.17 9.20
C ILE A 88 -16.01 6.71 10.40
N ASP A 89 -16.60 5.51 10.35
CA ASP A 89 -17.39 4.98 11.46
C ASP A 89 -16.54 4.86 12.72
N ALA A 90 -15.34 4.29 12.61
CA ALA A 90 -14.45 4.07 13.75
C ALA A 90 -13.84 5.38 14.29
N LEU A 91 -13.56 6.35 13.41
CA LEU A 91 -13.19 7.70 13.80
C LEU A 91 -14.34 8.42 14.52
N ASN A 92 -15.58 8.28 14.05
CA ASN A 92 -16.74 8.88 14.73
C ASN A 92 -16.99 8.27 16.12
N GLU A 93 -16.67 6.99 16.34
CA GLU A 93 -16.83 6.36 17.64
C GLU A 93 -16.04 7.03 18.76
N ILE A 94 -14.83 7.51 18.48
CA ILE A 94 -14.02 8.21 19.48
C ILE A 94 -14.37 9.68 19.66
N THR A 95 -15.16 10.24 18.75
CA THR A 95 -15.57 11.66 18.77
C THR A 95 -17.00 11.83 19.21
N LYS A 96 -17.74 10.75 19.51
CA LYS A 96 -19.12 10.76 20.03
C LYS A 96 -19.36 11.70 21.23
N ASN A 97 -18.30 12.09 21.94
CA ASN A 97 -18.37 13.02 23.08
C ASN A 97 -17.69 14.39 22.83
N SER A 98 -17.13 14.64 21.63
CA SER A 98 -16.55 15.94 21.27
C SER A 98 -17.61 16.75 20.52
N SER A 99 -17.80 17.99 20.97
CA SER A 99 -18.69 18.97 20.34
C SER A 99 -17.97 19.84 19.29
N ASP A 100 -16.71 19.54 18.98
CA ASP A 100 -15.85 20.44 18.21
C ASP A 100 -16.06 20.30 16.69
N GLU A 101 -16.05 21.43 16.01
CA GLU A 101 -16.23 21.50 14.55
C GLU A 101 -15.05 20.87 13.77
N CYS A 102 -13.87 20.78 14.38
CA CYS A 102 -12.65 20.16 13.83
C CYS A 102 -11.79 19.59 14.96
N ILE A 103 -11.29 18.36 14.81
CA ILE A 103 -10.47 17.69 15.82
C ILE A 103 -8.99 17.91 15.54
N HIS A 104 -8.33 18.49 16.53
CA HIS A 104 -6.88 18.63 16.53
C HIS A 104 -6.22 17.39 17.13
N SER A 105 -5.02 17.06 16.65
CA SER A 105 -4.26 15.90 17.15
C SER A 105 -3.97 15.96 18.66
N SER A 106 -3.85 17.17 19.22
CA SER A 106 -3.62 17.41 20.66
C SER A 106 -4.79 16.98 21.55
N GLU A 107 -5.98 16.80 20.99
CA GLU A 107 -7.20 16.42 21.72
C GLU A 107 -7.42 14.90 21.71
N LEU A 108 -6.67 14.18 20.87
CA LEU A 108 -6.80 12.75 20.68
C LEU A 108 -5.75 11.98 21.50
N ASP A 109 -6.22 10.96 22.21
CA ASP A 109 -5.34 9.93 22.75
C ASP A 109 -4.76 9.10 21.59
N LEU A 110 -3.47 9.27 21.33
CA LEU A 110 -2.75 8.64 20.22
C LEU A 110 -2.87 7.11 20.26
N ASN A 111 -2.91 6.52 21.45
CA ASN A 111 -3.10 5.07 21.59
C ASN A 111 -4.51 4.64 21.13
N LYS A 112 -5.52 5.48 21.32
CA LYS A 112 -6.87 5.23 20.78
C LYS A 112 -6.87 5.31 19.26
N VAL A 113 -6.16 6.27 18.66
CA VAL A 113 -6.06 6.37 17.19
C VAL A 113 -5.41 5.10 16.61
N ILE A 114 -4.30 4.64 17.19
CA ILE A 114 -3.66 3.38 16.79
C ILE A 114 -4.61 2.19 16.96
N HIS A 115 -5.34 2.12 18.07
CA HIS A 115 -6.31 1.05 18.31
C HIS A 115 -7.43 1.04 17.26
N ILE A 116 -7.96 2.20 16.91
CA ILE A 116 -9.01 2.37 15.89
C ILE A 116 -8.51 1.94 14.53
N ILE A 117 -7.33 2.39 14.11
CA ILE A 117 -6.76 1.99 12.81
C ILE A 117 -6.67 0.46 12.72
N LYS A 118 -6.16 -0.19 13.79
CA LYS A 118 -6.11 -1.66 13.87
C LYS A 118 -7.51 -2.25 13.76
N HIS A 119 -8.46 -1.73 14.53
CA HIS A 119 -9.84 -2.21 14.54
C HIS A 119 -10.52 -2.04 13.18
N THR A 120 -10.34 -0.90 12.51
CA THR A 120 -10.84 -0.60 11.16
C THR A 120 -10.39 -1.65 10.17
N LEU A 121 -9.09 -1.98 10.09
CA LEU A 121 -8.63 -3.00 9.13
C LEU A 121 -9.13 -4.41 9.47
N LEU A 122 -9.22 -4.76 10.76
CA LEU A 122 -9.74 -6.07 11.16
C LEU A 122 -11.26 -6.21 10.91
N GLN A 123 -12.04 -5.12 11.05
CA GLN A 123 -13.46 -5.13 10.71
C GLN A 123 -13.68 -5.11 9.19
N LEU A 124 -12.83 -4.39 8.46
CA LEU A 124 -12.82 -4.41 7.00
C LEU A 124 -12.60 -5.84 6.50
N ASP A 125 -11.55 -6.53 6.95
CA ASP A 125 -11.27 -7.92 6.59
C ASP A 125 -12.44 -8.87 6.94
N LYS A 126 -13.06 -8.65 8.10
CA LYS A 126 -14.23 -9.44 8.49
C LYS A 126 -15.44 -9.23 7.56
N GLU A 127 -15.69 -8.01 7.07
CA GLU A 127 -16.77 -7.74 6.11
C GLU A 127 -16.43 -8.31 4.73
N LEU A 128 -15.16 -8.25 4.31
CA LEU A 128 -14.66 -8.81 3.06
C LEU A 128 -14.90 -10.32 2.93
N ALA A 129 -14.82 -11.09 4.02
CA ALA A 129 -15.11 -12.52 4.04
C ALA A 129 -16.51 -12.90 3.52
N GLY A 130 -17.47 -11.97 3.56
CA GLY A 130 -18.82 -12.16 3.00
C GLY A 130 -19.01 -11.67 1.56
N LEU A 131 -18.00 -11.00 0.98
CA LEU A 131 -18.09 -10.28 -0.28
C LEU A 131 -17.17 -10.81 -1.37
N VAL A 132 -16.00 -11.34 -0.99
CA VAL A 132 -15.00 -11.90 -1.91
C VAL A 132 -15.52 -13.21 -2.49
N LYS A 133 -15.58 -13.31 -3.83
CA LYS A 133 -16.14 -14.49 -4.54
C LYS A 133 -15.06 -15.33 -5.21
N ASP A 134 -13.89 -14.75 -5.46
CA ASP A 134 -12.71 -15.45 -5.94
C ASP A 134 -11.83 -15.94 -4.77
N GLN A 135 -10.57 -16.31 -5.05
CA GLN A 135 -9.59 -16.72 -4.05
C GLN A 135 -8.57 -15.61 -3.77
N SER A 136 -8.95 -14.35 -4.02
CA SER A 136 -8.02 -13.24 -3.93
C SER A 136 -7.66 -12.90 -2.49
N GLY A 137 -6.46 -12.38 -2.32
CA GLY A 137 -6.06 -11.60 -1.15
C GLY A 137 -5.61 -10.21 -1.59
N SER A 138 -5.27 -9.39 -0.61
CA SER A 138 -4.65 -8.10 -0.89
C SER A 138 -3.79 -7.61 0.25
N VAL A 139 -2.64 -7.10 -0.11
CA VAL A 139 -1.77 -6.29 0.73
C VAL A 139 -2.41 -4.90 0.89
N CYS A 140 -2.17 -4.23 2.02
CA CYS A 140 -2.65 -2.88 2.27
C CYS A 140 -1.52 -2.02 2.84
N ILE A 141 -1.12 -1.00 2.09
CA ILE A 141 -0.30 0.09 2.59
C ILE A 141 -1.15 1.36 2.66
N ALA A 142 -1.17 2.02 3.80
CA ALA A 142 -1.93 3.25 3.98
C ALA A 142 -1.21 4.28 4.84
N SER A 143 -1.62 5.54 4.70
CA SER A 143 -1.24 6.63 5.58
C SER A 143 -2.48 7.36 6.07
N LEU A 144 -2.54 7.63 7.37
CA LEU A 144 -3.50 8.55 7.97
C LEU A 144 -2.74 9.78 8.45
N ILE A 145 -3.12 10.94 7.95
CA ILE A 145 -2.39 12.19 8.10
C ILE A 145 -3.29 13.17 8.83
N GLY A 146 -2.94 13.50 10.07
CA GLY A 146 -3.61 14.53 10.86
C GLY A 146 -2.82 15.85 10.90
N PRO A 147 -3.28 16.83 11.70
CA PRO A 147 -2.58 18.10 11.89
C PRO A 147 -1.15 17.96 12.41
N GLU A 148 -0.93 17.08 13.40
CA GLU A 148 0.38 16.96 14.07
C GLU A 148 1.00 15.58 13.97
N ASN A 149 0.24 14.58 13.50
CA ASN A 149 0.69 13.19 13.46
C ASN A 149 0.46 12.58 12.07
N ILE A 150 1.36 11.68 11.70
CA ILE A 150 1.29 10.79 10.54
C ILE A 150 1.29 9.37 11.08
N TYR A 151 0.42 8.53 10.56
CA TYR A 151 0.38 7.11 10.83
C TYR A 151 0.63 6.38 9.53
N LEU A 152 1.71 5.61 9.42
CA LEU A 152 1.92 4.65 8.34
C LEU A 152 1.39 3.30 8.79
N ILE A 153 0.67 2.62 7.91
CA ILE A 153 -0.13 1.43 8.22
C ILE A 153 0.24 0.39 7.19
N ASN A 154 0.77 -0.76 7.60
CA ASN A 154 1.20 -1.81 6.68
C ASN A 154 0.58 -3.17 7.02
N VAL A 155 0.06 -3.86 6.02
CA VAL A 155 -0.31 -5.28 5.99
C VAL A 155 0.23 -5.84 4.68
N GLY A 156 1.24 -6.70 4.73
CA GLY A 156 1.92 -7.23 3.52
C GLY A 156 3.21 -6.48 3.18
N ASP A 157 3.59 -6.49 1.90
CA ASP A 157 4.92 -6.12 1.38
C ASP A 157 4.97 -4.90 0.46
N SER A 158 3.82 -4.25 0.24
CA SER A 158 3.82 -2.84 -0.11
C SER A 158 4.51 -2.00 0.97
N ARG A 159 5.05 -0.84 0.59
CA ARG A 159 5.88 -0.03 1.49
C ARG A 159 5.53 1.44 1.42
N ALA A 160 5.58 2.09 2.59
CA ALA A 160 5.54 3.53 2.72
C ALA A 160 6.84 4.07 3.31
N ILE A 161 7.27 5.22 2.81
CA ILE A 161 8.44 5.95 3.32
C ILE A 161 8.10 7.42 3.57
N ILE A 162 8.67 8.01 4.61
CA ILE A 162 8.64 9.44 4.89
C ILE A 162 10.00 10.03 4.53
N ILE A 163 9.99 11.09 3.73
CA ILE A 163 11.19 11.71 3.17
C ILE A 163 11.26 13.17 3.62
N SER A 164 12.46 13.63 3.95
CA SER A 164 12.72 15.06 4.16
C SER A 164 12.79 15.87 2.86
N ASP A 165 12.83 17.19 2.98
CA ASP A 165 13.00 18.12 1.85
C ASP A 165 14.34 17.97 1.10
N ASP A 166 15.38 17.47 1.80
CA ASP A 166 16.70 17.14 1.24
C ASP A 166 16.86 15.67 0.82
N GLY A 167 15.80 14.85 0.91
CA GLY A 167 15.77 13.48 0.38
C GLY A 167 16.28 12.39 1.31
N HIS A 168 16.43 12.68 2.60
CA HIS A 168 16.73 11.66 3.61
C HIS A 168 15.48 10.88 4.00
N ILE A 169 15.64 9.57 4.13
CA ILE A 169 14.59 8.68 4.66
C ILE A 169 14.49 8.91 6.18
N LEU A 170 13.34 9.40 6.62
CA LEU A 170 13.07 9.67 8.03
C LEU A 170 12.43 8.48 8.72
N GLU A 171 11.56 7.77 8.02
CA GLU A 171 10.85 6.59 8.51
C GLU A 171 10.36 5.73 7.35
N PHE A 172 10.19 4.42 7.57
CA PHE A 172 9.60 3.51 6.60
C PHE A 172 8.97 2.26 7.21
N THR A 173 7.92 1.75 6.58
CA THR A 173 7.30 0.49 6.97
C THR A 173 8.23 -0.70 6.67
N LYS A 174 8.03 -1.80 7.41
CA LYS A 174 8.74 -3.06 7.16
C LYS A 174 7.79 -4.03 6.46
N ASP A 175 8.27 -4.62 5.38
CA ASP A 175 7.51 -5.58 4.59
C ASP A 175 7.26 -6.85 5.38
N HIS A 176 6.05 -7.39 5.24
CA HIS A 176 5.65 -8.65 5.85
C HIS A 176 5.92 -9.81 4.88
N LYS A 177 7.20 -10.13 4.70
CA LYS A 177 7.64 -11.30 3.90
C LYS A 177 7.82 -12.55 4.80
N PRO A 178 7.52 -13.77 4.31
CA PRO A 178 7.61 -15.00 5.11
C PRO A 178 8.98 -15.32 5.72
N ASN A 179 10.08 -14.89 5.07
CA ASN A 179 11.44 -15.10 5.57
C ASN A 179 11.89 -14.05 6.62
N VAL A 180 11.09 -13.01 6.90
CA VAL A 180 11.34 -12.11 8.02
C VAL A 180 11.20 -12.89 9.33
N GLN A 181 12.24 -12.86 10.18
CA GLN A 181 12.34 -13.69 11.38
C GLN A 181 11.08 -13.64 12.27
N LYS A 182 10.56 -12.44 12.55
CA LYS A 182 9.33 -12.23 13.34
C LYS A 182 8.12 -12.94 12.72
N GLU A 183 7.99 -12.89 11.40
CA GLU A 183 6.87 -13.49 10.67
C GLU A 183 7.02 -15.01 10.57
N LYS A 184 8.22 -15.49 10.26
CA LYS A 184 8.55 -16.92 10.25
C LYS A 184 8.24 -17.59 11.59
N GLU A 185 8.66 -16.98 12.69
CA GLU A 185 8.35 -17.48 14.04
C GLU A 185 6.85 -17.50 14.32
N ARG A 186 6.12 -16.45 13.92
CA ARG A 186 4.66 -16.38 14.07
C ARG A 186 3.96 -17.51 13.31
N ILE A 187 4.34 -17.72 12.05
CA ILE A 187 3.79 -18.75 11.17
C ILE A 187 4.05 -20.14 11.74
N CYS A 188 5.30 -20.44 12.11
CA CYS A 188 5.65 -21.75 12.68
C CYS A 188 4.96 -22.01 14.03
N LYS A 189 4.79 -20.99 14.87
CA LYS A 189 4.06 -21.10 16.13
C LYS A 189 2.56 -21.34 15.93
N ALA A 190 1.99 -20.83 14.84
CA ALA A 190 0.62 -21.11 14.43
C ALA A 190 0.45 -22.49 13.76
N GLY A 191 1.53 -23.27 13.62
CA GLY A 191 1.51 -24.62 13.06
C GLY A 191 1.75 -24.69 11.55
N GLY A 192 2.06 -23.56 10.90
CA GLY A 192 2.36 -23.52 9.47
C GLY A 192 3.85 -23.63 9.15
N ARG A 193 4.17 -23.60 7.85
CA ARG A 193 5.52 -23.71 7.30
C ARG A 193 5.86 -22.53 6.39
N VAL A 194 7.12 -22.10 6.50
CA VAL A 194 7.76 -21.21 5.54
C VAL A 194 8.72 -22.03 4.69
N THR A 195 8.57 -21.95 3.37
CA THR A 195 9.48 -22.55 2.39
C THR A 195 10.20 -21.48 1.59
N GLU A 196 11.43 -21.77 1.19
CA GLU A 196 12.26 -20.91 0.35
C GLU A 196 13.12 -21.87 -0.47
N TYR A 197 12.83 -21.95 -1.77
CA TYR A 197 13.58 -22.78 -2.71
C TYR A 197 14.68 -21.94 -3.37
N GLU A 198 15.69 -22.59 -3.95
CA GLU A 198 16.72 -21.91 -4.74
C GLU A 198 16.05 -21.19 -5.94
N ASP A 199 16.37 -19.91 -6.13
CA ASP A 199 15.80 -19.01 -7.14
C ASP A 199 14.29 -18.69 -7.02
N ASP A 200 13.66 -18.90 -5.84
CA ASP A 200 12.29 -18.45 -5.56
C ASP A 200 12.23 -17.55 -4.31
N VAL A 201 11.11 -16.85 -4.14
CA VAL A 201 10.81 -16.08 -2.93
C VAL A 201 10.30 -17.02 -1.82
N ALA A 202 10.46 -16.59 -0.57
CA ALA A 202 9.92 -17.32 0.56
C ALA A 202 8.39 -17.33 0.56
N ARG A 203 7.76 -18.49 0.81
CA ARG A 203 6.30 -18.68 0.77
C ARG A 203 5.74 -19.29 2.06
N VAL A 204 4.52 -18.90 2.41
CA VAL A 204 3.70 -19.57 3.43
C VAL A 204 2.94 -20.72 2.79
N GLU A 205 3.07 -21.92 3.35
CA GLU A 205 2.41 -23.15 2.85
C GLU A 205 2.62 -23.41 1.34
N ASP A 206 3.82 -23.09 0.82
CA ASP A 206 4.18 -23.14 -0.61
C ASP A 206 3.27 -22.30 -1.54
N GLN A 207 2.46 -21.40 -0.98
CA GLN A 207 1.42 -20.66 -1.71
C GLN A 207 1.74 -19.16 -1.81
N LEU A 208 1.81 -18.46 -0.67
CA LEU A 208 1.83 -17.00 -0.65
C LEU A 208 3.21 -16.42 -0.33
N ALA A 209 3.66 -15.46 -1.14
CA ALA A 209 4.92 -14.72 -0.93
C ALA A 209 4.83 -13.60 0.13
N VAL A 210 3.64 -13.41 0.71
CA VAL A 210 3.36 -12.48 1.81
C VAL A 210 3.01 -13.24 3.08
N SER A 211 3.37 -12.68 4.24
CA SER A 211 3.02 -13.27 5.55
C SER A 211 1.77 -12.66 6.17
N ARG A 212 1.25 -11.55 5.63
CA ARG A 212 0.05 -10.85 6.10
C ARG A 212 -0.70 -10.28 4.90
N ALA A 213 -2.01 -10.41 4.90
CA ALA A 213 -2.89 -9.87 3.86
C ALA A 213 -4.31 -9.70 4.43
N LEU A 214 -5.11 -8.87 3.76
CA LEU A 214 -6.57 -8.96 3.79
C LEU A 214 -6.99 -10.11 2.84
N GLY A 215 -8.13 -10.75 3.08
CA GLY A 215 -8.58 -11.83 2.20
C GLY A 215 -7.90 -13.17 2.48
N ASP A 216 -7.55 -13.91 1.43
CA ASP A 216 -6.89 -15.23 1.50
C ASP A 216 -7.64 -16.25 2.39
N TYR A 217 -8.97 -16.20 2.39
CA TYR A 217 -9.81 -16.97 3.33
C TYR A 217 -9.75 -18.49 3.18
N ALA A 218 -9.13 -19.01 2.11
CA ALA A 218 -8.84 -20.43 1.95
C ALA A 218 -7.66 -20.91 2.81
N ILE A 219 -6.81 -19.99 3.27
CA ILE A 219 -5.68 -20.25 4.16
C ILE A 219 -6.11 -19.91 5.59
N ASP A 220 -5.59 -20.65 6.56
CA ASP A 220 -5.85 -20.35 7.97
C ASP A 220 -5.38 -18.91 8.29
N LYS A 221 -6.31 -18.07 8.74
CA LYS A 221 -6.09 -16.67 9.16
C LYS A 221 -5.00 -16.50 10.23
N HIS A 222 -4.67 -17.56 10.97
CA HIS A 222 -3.56 -17.54 11.92
C HIS A 222 -2.20 -17.61 11.23
N LEU A 223 -2.14 -18.13 10.01
CA LEU A 223 -0.96 -18.12 9.15
C LEU A 223 -0.85 -16.80 8.39
N ILE A 224 -1.95 -16.26 7.87
CA ILE A 224 -2.01 -15.00 7.12
C ILE A 224 -3.00 -14.03 7.79
N PRO A 225 -2.58 -13.27 8.81
CA PRO A 225 -3.48 -12.36 9.51
C PRO A 225 -3.54 -10.98 8.83
N ALA A 226 -4.72 -10.38 8.84
CA ALA A 226 -4.97 -8.99 8.44
C ALA A 226 -4.44 -7.91 9.43
N SER A 227 -3.71 -8.31 10.48
CA SER A 227 -3.28 -7.39 11.53
C SER A 227 -2.17 -6.44 11.07
N PRO A 228 -2.38 -5.10 11.12
CA PRO A 228 -1.38 -4.15 10.65
C PRO A 228 -0.28 -3.89 11.67
N ASP A 229 0.93 -3.65 11.14
CA ASP A 229 1.96 -2.90 11.87
C ASP A 229 1.74 -1.39 11.57
N ILE A 230 1.83 -0.56 12.62
CA ILE A 230 1.54 0.89 12.53
C ILE A 230 2.73 1.65 13.10
N ILE A 231 3.21 2.62 12.32
CA ILE A 231 4.26 3.55 12.73
C ILE A 231 3.64 4.93 12.90
N GLN A 232 3.80 5.53 14.07
CA GLN A 232 3.36 6.89 14.36
C GLN A 232 4.55 7.86 14.30
N CYS A 233 4.42 8.93 13.53
CA CYS A 233 5.40 10.00 13.40
C CYS A 233 4.76 11.36 13.73
N GLN A 234 5.53 12.25 14.37
CA GLN A 234 5.10 13.63 14.60
C GLN A 234 5.52 14.54 13.42
N LYS A 235 4.60 15.37 12.93
CA LYS A 235 4.83 16.40 11.90
C LYS A 235 5.63 17.61 12.37
N SER A 236 6.34 17.53 13.51
CA SER A 236 6.89 18.71 14.17
C SER A 236 7.63 19.65 13.20
N PRO A 237 7.68 20.97 13.45
CA PRO A 237 8.46 21.90 12.62
C PRO A 237 9.95 21.52 12.47
N LYS A 238 10.45 20.63 13.33
CA LYS A 238 11.81 20.07 13.27
C LYS A 238 11.91 18.74 12.52
N SER A 239 10.79 18.07 12.24
CA SER A 239 10.74 16.72 11.66
C SER A 239 11.36 16.65 10.27
N LYS A 240 11.52 17.80 9.59
CA LYS A 240 11.92 17.92 8.18
C LYS A 240 11.03 17.13 7.21
N ALA A 241 10.00 16.42 7.69
CA ALA A 241 9.15 15.56 6.87
C ALA A 241 8.42 16.41 5.83
N ALA A 242 8.70 16.14 4.57
CA ALA A 242 8.21 16.91 3.44
C ALA A 242 7.32 16.07 2.52
N TYR A 243 7.61 14.77 2.42
CA TYR A 243 6.87 13.87 1.52
C TYR A 243 6.60 12.51 2.17
N ILE A 244 5.48 11.90 1.77
CA ILE A 244 5.20 10.48 1.99
C ILE A 244 5.10 9.82 0.62
N ILE A 245 5.76 8.68 0.45
CA ILE A 245 5.54 7.78 -0.67
C ILE A 245 4.84 6.54 -0.15
N LEU A 246 3.83 6.07 -0.87
CA LEU A 246 3.25 4.74 -0.70
C LEU A 246 3.34 4.06 -2.05
N ALA A 247 3.80 2.81 -2.12
CA ALA A 247 3.81 2.05 -3.36
C ALA A 247 3.70 0.54 -3.11
N CYS A 248 3.21 -0.18 -4.11
CA CYS A 248 3.28 -1.65 -4.17
C CYS A 248 4.69 -2.14 -4.49
N ASP A 249 4.92 -3.44 -4.36
CA ASP A 249 6.25 -4.04 -4.53
C ASP A 249 6.77 -3.98 -5.97
N GLY A 250 5.89 -3.85 -6.97
CA GLY A 250 6.28 -3.58 -8.36
C GLY A 250 7.19 -2.35 -8.55
N ILE A 251 7.21 -1.43 -7.58
CA ILE A 251 8.21 -0.36 -7.47
C ILE A 251 9.42 -0.77 -6.63
N TRP A 252 9.18 -1.33 -5.44
CA TRP A 252 10.22 -1.60 -4.43
C TRP A 252 11.14 -2.77 -4.77
N ASP A 253 10.71 -3.65 -5.67
CA ASP A 253 11.50 -4.77 -6.19
C ASP A 253 12.62 -4.30 -7.11
N VAL A 254 12.46 -3.12 -7.73
CA VAL A 254 13.44 -2.57 -8.68
C VAL A 254 14.06 -1.25 -8.24
N MET A 255 13.54 -0.61 -7.19
CA MET A 255 14.10 0.63 -6.64
C MET A 255 14.19 0.58 -5.12
N SER A 256 15.35 0.99 -4.58
CA SER A 256 15.53 1.19 -3.14
C SER A 256 14.77 2.41 -2.62
N ASN A 257 14.58 2.48 -1.29
CA ASN A 257 14.00 3.65 -0.62
C ASN A 257 14.76 4.94 -1.00
N GLU A 258 16.09 4.89 -0.95
CA GLU A 258 16.97 6.01 -1.29
C GLU A 258 16.87 6.38 -2.76
N GLU A 259 16.76 5.41 -3.68
CA GLU A 259 16.61 5.67 -5.11
C GLU A 259 15.30 6.40 -5.42
N VAL A 260 14.19 5.96 -4.83
CA VAL A 260 12.89 6.64 -4.96
C VAL A 260 12.95 8.07 -4.39
N ALA A 261 13.54 8.25 -3.21
CA ALA A 261 13.68 9.58 -2.61
C ALA A 261 14.54 10.51 -3.47
N GLN A 262 15.67 10.03 -3.98
CA GLN A 262 16.53 10.81 -4.87
C GLN A 262 15.86 11.09 -6.21
N PHE A 263 15.04 10.18 -6.73
CA PHE A 263 14.27 10.38 -7.95
C PHE A 263 13.31 11.57 -7.81
N LEU A 264 12.61 11.66 -6.68
CA LEU A 264 11.69 12.74 -6.32
C LEU A 264 12.43 14.08 -6.17
N ILE A 265 13.42 14.16 -5.28
CA ILE A 265 14.06 15.44 -4.92
C ILE A 265 14.77 16.09 -6.11
N LYS A 266 15.32 15.30 -7.04
CA LYS A 266 15.96 15.82 -8.25
C LYS A 266 14.98 16.49 -9.23
N ARG A 267 13.68 16.22 -9.13
CA ARG A 267 12.65 16.68 -10.08
C ARG A 267 11.65 17.68 -9.50
N ILE A 268 11.47 17.67 -8.19
CA ILE A 268 10.38 18.40 -7.51
C ILE A 268 10.41 19.92 -7.70
N SER A 269 11.57 20.50 -8.07
CA SER A 269 11.73 21.93 -8.33
C SER A 269 11.17 22.37 -9.68
N ASN A 270 11.08 21.46 -10.67
CA ASN A 270 10.75 21.81 -12.06
C ASN A 270 9.65 20.92 -12.67
N THR A 271 9.07 20.00 -11.90
CA THR A 271 8.17 18.98 -12.41
C THR A 271 7.02 18.75 -11.43
N SER A 272 5.82 18.58 -11.95
CA SER A 272 4.62 18.35 -11.11
C SER A 272 4.70 16.98 -10.41
N LEU A 273 4.01 16.81 -9.28
CA LEU A 273 3.96 15.52 -8.58
C LEU A 273 3.42 14.40 -9.48
N GLN A 274 2.42 14.71 -10.30
CA GLN A 274 1.81 13.77 -11.24
C GLN A 274 2.83 13.31 -12.30
N ASP A 275 3.56 14.24 -12.89
CA ASP A 275 4.59 13.90 -13.89
C ASP A 275 5.73 13.12 -13.26
N ILE A 276 6.13 13.44 -12.01
CA ILE A 276 7.16 12.68 -11.29
C ILE A 276 6.68 11.25 -11.03
N ALA A 277 5.45 11.06 -10.56
CA ALA A 277 4.87 9.74 -10.33
C ALA A 277 4.82 8.92 -11.64
N SER A 278 4.32 9.52 -12.72
CA SER A 278 4.27 8.89 -14.04
C SER A 278 5.66 8.49 -14.57
N GLN A 279 6.64 9.41 -14.48
CA GLN A 279 8.03 9.15 -14.89
C GLN A 279 8.70 8.07 -14.05
N LEU A 280 8.34 7.95 -12.77
CA LEU A 280 8.86 6.92 -11.89
C LEU A 280 8.38 5.53 -12.35
N LEU A 281 7.10 5.39 -12.71
CA LEU A 281 6.59 4.13 -13.25
C LEU A 281 7.30 3.74 -14.55
N ASP A 282 7.51 4.70 -15.47
CA ASP A 282 8.29 4.46 -16.69
C ASP A 282 9.76 4.12 -16.41
N HIS A 283 10.32 4.62 -15.31
CA HIS A 283 11.66 4.28 -14.87
C HIS A 283 11.72 2.85 -14.35
N CYS A 284 10.76 2.42 -13.53
CA CYS A 284 10.64 1.05 -13.04
C CYS A 284 10.49 0.04 -14.19
N LEU A 285 9.72 0.35 -15.24
CA LEU A 285 9.66 -0.48 -16.46
C LEU A 285 11.02 -0.62 -17.14
N LYS A 286 11.83 0.43 -17.19
CA LYS A 286 13.19 0.38 -17.74
C LYS A 286 14.17 -0.39 -16.85
N LEU A 287 13.86 -0.50 -15.56
CA LEU A 287 14.55 -1.38 -14.61
C LEU A 287 13.98 -2.80 -14.61
N GLU A 288 13.15 -3.13 -15.61
CA GLU A 288 12.64 -4.48 -15.87
C GLU A 288 11.69 -5.03 -14.80
N THR A 289 10.94 -4.16 -14.09
CA THR A 289 9.79 -4.64 -13.32
C THR A 289 8.77 -5.31 -14.24
N MET A 290 8.26 -6.45 -13.80
CA MET A 290 7.28 -7.26 -14.53
C MET A 290 5.89 -7.20 -13.89
N ASP A 291 5.71 -6.37 -12.87
CA ASP A 291 4.50 -6.31 -12.05
C ASP A 291 3.55 -5.17 -12.42
N ASN A 292 2.37 -5.19 -11.80
CA ASN A 292 1.55 -4.00 -11.60
C ASN A 292 2.34 -2.98 -10.76
N MET A 293 2.06 -1.71 -10.97
CA MET A 293 2.73 -0.63 -10.26
C MET A 293 1.73 0.43 -9.86
N SER A 294 1.77 0.81 -8.59
CA SER A 294 0.97 1.88 -8.02
C SER A 294 1.82 2.71 -7.06
N ILE A 295 1.72 4.03 -7.16
CA ILE A 295 2.44 4.95 -6.29
C ILE A 295 1.61 6.17 -5.93
N TYR A 296 1.60 6.52 -4.65
CA TYR A 296 1.24 7.85 -4.16
C TYR A 296 2.49 8.64 -3.82
N ILE A 297 2.50 9.91 -4.24
CA ILE A 297 3.42 10.94 -3.76
C ILE A 297 2.59 12.01 -3.05
N VAL A 298 2.76 12.13 -1.74
CA VAL A 298 2.03 13.08 -0.89
C VAL A 298 2.98 14.13 -0.37
N LYS A 299 2.67 15.41 -0.56
CA LYS A 299 3.37 16.55 0.02
C LYS A 299 2.73 16.92 1.36
N LEU A 300 3.55 17.01 2.40
CA LEU A 300 3.15 17.28 3.79
C LEU A 300 2.99 18.77 4.12
#